data_AF-A0A9P6ULJ7-F1
#
_entry.id   AF-A0A9P6ULJ7-F1
#
_cell.length_a   1.000
_cell.length_b   1.000
_cell.length_c   1.000
_cell.angle_alpha   90.00
_cell.angle_beta   90.00
_cell.angle_gamma   90.00
#
_symmetry.space_group_name_H-M   'P 1'
#
loop_
_entity.id
_entity.type
_entity.pdbx_description
1 polymer ?
#
loop_
_entity_poly.entity_id
_entity_poly.type
_entity_poly.pdbx_seq_one_letter_code
_entity_poly.pdbx_strand_id
1 'polypeptide(L)'
;VLDFGYPQNSEADTLKMYITTESVKSERAILEDSAKITIQATGATSWRRSDVKYRKNEAFIDVIESVNLLLSAQGNVLRADVAGQIMMRAYLSGTPECKFGLNDKVLLEKDPTNRKRSSNTVEIDDCQFHQCVKLGKFDSDRTISFIPPDGEFELMRYRTSDNINLPFKVHPVVTEIGKSKIEYRIVVKANFSSKLYANNVVLNIPTPLNTAGVTCSASTGKAKYVPGDNSIVWKIPRFQGQSEFMLTGEANLTAMTHKKAWSRPPISMDFQVLMFTSSGLLVRFLKVFEKSNYNSVKWVRYMTKAGNYQIRF
;
A
#
# COMPACT_ATOMS: atom_id res chain seq x y z
N VAL A 1 -9.54 -24.99 16.54
CA VAL A 1 -8.87 -24.46 15.34
C VAL A 1 -8.34 -25.58 14.44
N LEU A 2 -7.69 -26.62 14.97
CA LEU A 2 -7.33 -27.83 14.23
C LEU A 2 -8.01 -29.05 14.87
N ASP A 3 -8.48 -30.00 14.06
CA ASP A 3 -8.94 -31.30 14.52
C ASP A 3 -8.35 -32.39 13.62
N PHE A 4 -7.68 -33.37 14.22
CA PHE A 4 -6.94 -34.44 13.52
C PHE A 4 -5.99 -33.93 12.40
N GLY A 5 -5.40 -32.74 12.58
CA GLY A 5 -4.54 -32.10 11.57
C GLY A 5 -5.28 -31.35 10.47
N TYR A 6 -6.61 -31.39 10.44
CA TYR A 6 -7.44 -30.62 9.52
C TYR A 6 -7.81 -29.25 10.11
N PRO A 7 -7.50 -28.15 9.42
CA PRO A 7 -7.99 -26.83 9.80
C PRO A 7 -9.52 -26.80 9.83
N GLN A 8 -10.07 -26.35 10.95
CA GLN A 8 -11.49 -26.12 11.16
C GLN A 8 -11.78 -24.63 10.91
N ASN A 9 -12.56 -23.98 11.77
CA ASN A 9 -12.71 -22.53 11.75
C ASN A 9 -11.54 -21.84 12.47
N SER A 10 -10.90 -20.88 11.79
CA SER A 10 -9.81 -20.05 12.31
C SER A 10 -10.14 -18.54 12.33
N GLU A 11 -11.41 -18.17 12.17
CA GLU A 11 -11.86 -16.78 12.26
C GLU A 11 -11.85 -16.31 13.72
N ALA A 12 -10.95 -15.38 14.05
CA ALA A 12 -10.74 -14.91 15.41
C ALA A 12 -12.01 -14.31 16.04
N ASP A 13 -12.79 -13.54 15.29
CA ASP A 13 -13.98 -12.88 15.84
C ASP A 13 -15.13 -13.86 16.10
N THR A 14 -15.24 -14.90 15.28
CA THR A 14 -16.15 -16.03 15.53
C THR A 14 -15.69 -16.80 16.77
N LEU A 15 -14.39 -17.08 16.90
CA LEU A 15 -13.79 -17.79 18.05
C LEU A 15 -13.98 -17.03 19.37
N LYS A 16 -13.83 -15.70 19.39
CA LYS A 16 -14.02 -14.85 20.58
C LYS A 16 -15.44 -14.93 21.18
N MET A 17 -16.43 -15.41 20.43
CA MET A 17 -17.81 -15.52 20.93
C MET A 17 -18.00 -16.66 21.94
N TYR A 18 -17.20 -17.73 21.84
CA TYR A 18 -17.29 -18.90 22.72
C TYR A 18 -15.98 -19.21 23.46
N ILE A 19 -14.88 -18.56 23.07
CA ILE A 19 -13.61 -18.60 23.79
C ILE A 19 -13.44 -17.26 24.50
N THR A 20 -13.90 -17.18 25.75
CA THR A 20 -13.74 -16.00 26.60
C THR A 20 -12.55 -16.17 27.53
N THR A 21 -11.78 -15.10 27.74
CA THR A 21 -10.72 -15.06 28.76
C THR A 21 -11.25 -14.58 30.12
N GLU A 22 -12.49 -14.10 30.17
CA GLU A 22 -13.17 -13.60 31.37
C GLU A 22 -14.15 -14.65 31.94
N SER A 23 -14.37 -14.58 33.25
CA SER A 23 -15.25 -15.49 34.00
C SER A 23 -16.70 -15.44 33.50
N VAL A 24 -17.28 -16.62 33.25
CA VAL A 24 -18.59 -16.80 32.61
C VAL A 24 -19.74 -16.29 33.49
N LYS A 25 -20.66 -15.50 32.92
CA LYS A 25 -21.95 -15.14 33.53
C LYS A 25 -23.01 -16.21 33.20
N SER A 26 -23.74 -16.65 34.24
CA SER A 26 -24.97 -17.48 34.31
C SER A 26 -25.32 -18.48 33.18
N GLU A 27 -25.64 -19.72 33.57
CA GLU A 27 -25.97 -20.86 32.68
C GLU A 27 -27.04 -20.62 31.61
N ARG A 28 -28.04 -19.76 31.87
CA ARG A 28 -29.10 -19.45 30.88
C ARG A 28 -28.62 -18.60 29.71
N ALA A 29 -27.67 -17.69 29.95
CA ALA A 29 -27.08 -16.89 28.87
C ALA A 29 -26.26 -17.79 27.92
N ILE A 30 -25.63 -18.83 28.46
CA ILE A 30 -24.80 -19.78 27.71
C ILE A 30 -25.62 -20.57 26.68
N LEU A 31 -26.82 -21.04 27.02
CA LEU A 31 -27.64 -21.86 26.11
C LEU A 31 -28.16 -21.05 24.90
N GLU A 32 -28.70 -19.85 25.12
CA GLU A 32 -29.17 -19.02 24.01
C GLU A 32 -28.03 -18.50 23.12
N ASP A 33 -26.90 -18.14 23.72
CA ASP A 33 -25.72 -17.74 22.96
C ASP A 33 -25.12 -18.94 22.20
N SER A 34 -25.09 -20.14 22.78
CA SER A 34 -24.57 -21.34 22.11
C SER A 34 -25.32 -21.68 20.82
N ALA A 35 -26.65 -21.50 20.78
CA ALA A 35 -27.45 -21.75 19.58
C ALA A 35 -27.14 -20.72 18.48
N LYS A 36 -27.05 -19.43 18.84
CA LYS A 36 -26.69 -18.35 17.89
C LYS A 36 -25.27 -18.54 17.34
N ILE A 37 -24.34 -18.91 18.21
CA ILE A 37 -22.95 -19.20 17.86
C ILE A 37 -22.87 -20.38 16.90
N THR A 38 -23.60 -21.46 17.17
CA THR A 38 -23.64 -22.64 16.29
C THR A 38 -24.13 -22.26 14.89
N ILE A 39 -25.24 -21.52 14.80
CA ILE A 39 -25.80 -21.06 13.53
C ILE A 39 -24.80 -20.20 12.74
N GLN A 40 -24.08 -19.31 13.41
CA GLN A 40 -23.08 -18.47 12.76
C GLN A 40 -21.86 -19.29 12.31
N ALA A 41 -21.37 -20.21 13.15
CA ALA A 41 -20.21 -21.04 12.84
C ALA A 41 -20.47 -22.03 11.71
N THR A 42 -21.69 -22.55 11.59
CA THR A 42 -22.09 -23.50 10.52
C THR A 42 -22.75 -22.82 9.32
N GLY A 43 -23.06 -21.53 9.42
CA GLY A 43 -23.76 -20.77 8.38
C GLY A 43 -22.87 -20.44 7.18
N ALA A 44 -23.48 -20.20 6.02
CA ALA A 44 -22.77 -19.82 4.79
C ALA A 44 -22.07 -18.44 4.86
N THR A 45 -22.22 -17.70 5.96
CA THR A 45 -21.63 -16.36 6.18
C THR A 45 -21.08 -16.28 7.61
N SER A 46 -20.04 -17.06 7.89
CA SER A 46 -19.44 -17.16 9.24
C SER A 46 -18.85 -15.85 9.74
N TRP A 47 -18.33 -15.03 8.83
CA TRP A 47 -17.60 -13.79 9.12
C TRP A 47 -18.48 -12.58 9.48
N ARG A 48 -19.82 -12.69 9.46
CA ARG A 48 -20.74 -11.57 9.70
C ARG A 48 -21.93 -11.98 10.57
N ARG A 49 -22.12 -11.26 11.67
CA ARG A 49 -23.31 -11.38 12.53
C ARG A 49 -24.52 -10.62 11.98
N SER A 50 -25.72 -11.16 12.24
CA SER A 50 -26.99 -10.56 11.80
C SER A 50 -27.53 -9.45 12.72
N ASP A 51 -27.09 -9.40 13.97
CA ASP A 51 -27.60 -8.50 15.01
C ASP A 51 -26.78 -7.21 15.16
N VAL A 52 -25.75 -7.01 14.35
CA VAL A 52 -24.91 -5.80 14.36
C VAL A 52 -25.77 -4.57 14.08
N LYS A 53 -25.65 -3.55 14.92
CA LYS A 53 -26.37 -2.28 14.78
C LYS A 53 -25.45 -1.10 15.04
N TYR A 54 -25.51 -0.12 14.15
CA TYR A 54 -24.86 1.16 14.30
C TYR A 54 -25.86 2.30 14.25
N ARG A 55 -25.60 3.35 15.05
CA ARG A 55 -26.38 4.59 14.99
C ARG A 55 -26.19 5.31 13.63
N LYS A 56 -25.00 5.19 13.05
CA LYS A 56 -24.64 5.71 11.73
C LYS A 56 -24.01 4.59 10.93
N ASN A 57 -24.52 4.36 9.72
CA ASN A 57 -23.99 3.34 8.83
C ASN A 57 -22.91 3.97 7.93
N GLU A 58 -21.66 3.58 8.12
CA GLU A 58 -20.51 4.17 7.45
C GLU A 58 -19.58 3.09 6.90
N ALA A 59 -19.03 3.33 5.72
CA ALA A 59 -18.03 2.47 5.10
C ALA A 59 -16.83 3.32 4.65
N PHE A 60 -15.64 2.93 5.08
CA PHE A 60 -14.38 3.57 4.69
C PHE A 60 -13.56 2.61 3.85
N ILE A 61 -13.04 3.09 2.73
CA ILE A 61 -12.16 2.35 1.82
C ILE A 61 -10.83 3.08 1.77
N ASP A 62 -9.76 2.39 2.17
CA ASP A 62 -8.40 2.85 2.05
C ASP A 62 -7.69 2.02 0.97
N VAL A 63 -7.37 2.64 -0.17
CA VAL A 63 -6.55 2.05 -1.24
C VAL A 63 -5.10 2.39 -0.95
N ILE A 64 -4.30 1.38 -0.62
CA ILE A 64 -2.90 1.54 -0.21
C ILE A 64 -2.00 0.83 -1.22
N GLU A 65 -1.13 1.59 -1.87
CA GLU A 65 -0.19 1.08 -2.86
C GLU A 65 1.25 1.17 -2.36
N SER A 66 1.99 0.09 -2.50
CA SER A 66 3.43 0.06 -2.28
C SER A 66 4.14 -0.02 -3.63
N VAL A 67 4.93 1.00 -3.97
CA VAL A 67 5.63 1.09 -5.25
C VAL A 67 7.00 0.47 -5.13
N ASN A 68 7.25 -0.58 -5.91
CA ASN A 68 8.56 -1.18 -6.08
C ASN A 68 9.20 -0.59 -7.34
N LEU A 69 10.44 -0.14 -7.21
CA LEU A 69 11.21 0.43 -8.32
C LEU A 69 12.66 -0.03 -8.22
N LEU A 70 13.23 -0.43 -9.37
CA LEU A 70 14.66 -0.56 -9.55
C LEU A 70 15.08 0.23 -10.78
N LEU A 71 15.82 1.33 -10.55
CA LEU A 71 16.45 2.10 -11.63
C LEU A 71 17.89 1.64 -11.85
N SER A 72 18.30 1.56 -13.11
CA SER A 72 19.70 1.41 -13.52
C SER A 72 20.50 2.69 -13.29
N ALA A 73 21.83 2.60 -13.32
CA ALA A 73 22.72 3.75 -13.22
C ALA A 73 22.55 4.75 -14.37
N GLN A 74 22.05 4.30 -15.53
CA GLN A 74 21.77 5.13 -16.70
C GLN A 74 20.38 5.80 -16.63
N GLY A 75 19.58 5.53 -15.59
CA GLY A 75 18.24 6.07 -15.42
C GLY A 75 17.12 5.27 -16.10
N ASN A 76 17.43 4.12 -16.70
CA ASN A 76 16.40 3.21 -17.24
C ASN A 76 15.72 2.45 -16.10
N VAL A 77 14.39 2.27 -16.20
CA VAL A 77 13.59 1.44 -15.31
C VAL A 77 13.86 -0.03 -15.62
N LEU A 78 14.46 -0.75 -14.65
CA LEU A 78 14.71 -2.19 -14.75
C LEU A 78 13.53 -3.01 -14.20
N ARG A 79 12.85 -2.48 -13.18
CA ARG A 79 11.65 -3.07 -12.59
C ARG A 79 10.78 -1.95 -12.03
N ALA A 80 9.48 -1.98 -12.35
CA ALA A 80 8.48 -1.16 -11.70
C ALA A 80 7.21 -1.99 -11.53
N ASP A 81 6.75 -2.13 -10.29
CA ASP A 81 5.49 -2.81 -9.98
C ASP A 81 4.85 -2.21 -8.74
N VAL A 82 3.54 -2.33 -8.67
CA VAL A 82 2.73 -1.86 -7.54
C VAL A 82 2.08 -3.05 -6.87
N ALA A 83 2.32 -3.18 -5.57
CA ALA A 83 1.58 -4.07 -4.69
C ALA A 83 0.50 -3.24 -3.98
N GLY A 84 -0.75 -3.44 -4.37
CA GLY A 84 -1.91 -2.74 -3.85
C GLY A 84 -2.72 -3.56 -2.86
N GLN A 85 -3.28 -2.88 -1.87
CA GLN A 85 -4.20 -3.44 -0.87
C GLN A 85 -5.39 -2.51 -0.72
N ILE A 86 -6.59 -3.08 -0.65
CA ILE A 86 -7.83 -2.36 -0.38
C ILE A 86 -8.31 -2.77 1.00
N MET A 87 -8.13 -1.87 1.97
CA MET A 87 -8.61 -2.02 3.33
C MET A 87 -10.01 -1.43 3.43
N MET A 88 -10.93 -2.15 4.07
CA MET A 88 -12.28 -1.67 4.32
C MET A 88 -12.55 -1.63 5.81
N ARG A 89 -13.17 -0.53 6.27
CA ARG A 89 -13.78 -0.44 7.59
C ARG A 89 -15.28 -0.32 7.43
N ALA A 90 -16.00 -1.37 7.80
CA ALA A 90 -17.44 -1.48 7.66
C ALA A 90 -18.13 -1.32 9.01
N TYR A 91 -18.75 -0.17 9.23
CA TYR A 91 -19.64 0.09 10.37
C TYR A 91 -21.07 0.12 9.86
N LEU A 92 -21.58 -1.04 9.47
CA LEU A 92 -22.87 -1.21 8.81
C LEU A 92 -23.78 -2.10 9.68
N SER A 93 -25.08 -1.84 9.69
CA SER A 93 -26.05 -2.63 10.47
C SER A 93 -26.52 -3.85 9.68
N GLY A 94 -26.86 -4.95 10.35
CA GLY A 94 -27.41 -6.15 9.71
C GLY A 94 -26.38 -6.95 8.89
N THR A 95 -26.81 -7.50 7.76
CA THR A 95 -26.02 -8.36 6.85
C THR A 95 -26.02 -7.76 5.44
N PRO A 96 -25.38 -6.60 5.25
CA PRO A 96 -25.51 -5.84 4.01
C PRO A 96 -24.76 -6.52 2.87
N GLU A 97 -25.39 -6.62 1.69
CA GLU A 97 -24.70 -6.99 0.46
C GLU A 97 -24.05 -5.74 -0.16
N CYS A 98 -22.73 -5.77 -0.28
CA CYS A 98 -21.94 -4.72 -0.91
C CYS A 98 -21.58 -5.10 -2.35
N LYS A 99 -21.59 -4.10 -3.24
CA LYS A 99 -21.05 -4.20 -4.60
C LYS A 99 -20.01 -3.11 -4.82
N PHE A 100 -18.79 -3.50 -5.15
CA PHE A 100 -17.65 -2.61 -5.31
C PHE A 100 -17.10 -2.70 -6.72
N GLY A 101 -16.91 -1.53 -7.35
CA GLY A 101 -16.50 -1.42 -8.75
C GLY A 101 -15.23 -0.59 -8.91
N LEU A 102 -14.31 -1.11 -9.72
CA LEU A 102 -13.01 -0.53 -10.04
C LEU A 102 -12.93 -0.14 -11.53
N ASN A 103 -11.95 0.68 -11.90
CA ASN A 103 -11.64 1.03 -13.30
C ASN A 103 -10.73 -0.02 -13.98
N ASP A 104 -11.02 -1.31 -13.79
CA ASP A 104 -10.29 -2.40 -14.45
C ASP A 104 -10.43 -2.31 -15.98
N LYS A 105 -9.32 -2.47 -16.70
CA LYS A 105 -9.26 -2.45 -18.16
C LYS A 105 -10.10 -3.55 -18.79
N VAL A 106 -10.07 -4.76 -18.25
CA VAL A 106 -10.84 -5.91 -18.76
C VAL A 106 -12.35 -5.64 -18.71
N LEU A 107 -12.79 -4.84 -17.73
CA LEU A 107 -14.18 -4.43 -17.62
C LEU A 107 -14.62 -3.50 -18.73
N LEU A 108 -13.79 -2.51 -19.02
CA LEU A 108 -14.16 -1.38 -19.87
C LEU A 108 -14.06 -1.74 -21.36
N GLU A 109 -13.25 -2.73 -21.73
CA GLU A 109 -13.15 -3.24 -23.10
C GLU A 109 -14.39 -4.01 -23.55
N LYS A 110 -15.16 -4.61 -22.62
CA LYS A 110 -16.43 -5.28 -22.92
C LYS A 110 -17.57 -4.32 -23.30
N ASP A 111 -17.41 -3.01 -23.06
CA ASP A 111 -18.40 -1.99 -23.42
C ASP A 111 -17.98 -1.24 -24.70
N PRO A 112 -18.55 -1.58 -25.89
CA PRO A 112 -18.12 -1.02 -27.17
C PRO A 112 -18.39 0.48 -27.31
N THR A 113 -19.22 1.07 -26.44
CA THR A 113 -19.57 2.49 -26.47
C THR A 113 -18.49 3.41 -25.86
N ASN A 114 -17.53 2.84 -25.12
CA ASN A 114 -16.60 3.61 -24.27
C ASN A 114 -15.13 3.60 -24.75
N ARG A 115 -14.88 3.16 -25.99
CA ARG A 115 -13.54 2.98 -26.60
C ARG A 115 -12.66 4.24 -26.67
N LYS A 116 -13.19 5.43 -26.41
CA LYS A 116 -12.44 6.71 -26.41
C LYS A 116 -11.81 7.09 -25.06
N ARG A 117 -11.95 6.28 -24.00
CA ARG A 117 -11.42 6.56 -22.63
C ARG A 117 -10.31 5.61 -22.16
N SER A 118 -9.46 5.12 -23.08
CA SER A 118 -8.37 4.19 -22.74
C SER A 118 -7.32 4.73 -21.76
N SER A 119 -7.30 6.04 -21.46
CA SER A 119 -6.28 6.64 -20.60
C SER A 119 -6.48 6.44 -19.09
N ASN A 120 -7.63 5.93 -18.64
CA ASN A 120 -8.02 5.90 -17.22
C ASN A 120 -8.34 4.49 -16.71
N THR A 121 -7.82 3.45 -17.37
CA THR A 121 -8.04 2.05 -16.99
C THR A 121 -6.79 1.46 -16.36
N VAL A 122 -6.96 0.61 -15.36
CA VAL A 122 -5.85 -0.15 -14.76
C VAL A 122 -5.87 -1.58 -15.23
N GLU A 123 -4.71 -2.07 -15.64
CA GLU A 123 -4.49 -3.49 -15.89
C GLU A 123 -4.04 -4.13 -14.58
N ILE A 124 -4.84 -5.07 -14.08
CA ILE A 124 -4.53 -5.81 -12.85
C ILE A 124 -3.95 -7.16 -13.28
N ASP A 125 -2.67 -7.40 -12.95
CA ASP A 125 -1.96 -8.62 -13.30
C ASP A 125 -2.57 -9.83 -12.57
N ASP A 126 -2.76 -9.67 -11.27
CA ASP A 126 -3.36 -10.65 -10.38
C ASP A 126 -4.05 -9.96 -9.19
N CYS A 127 -5.04 -10.65 -8.62
CA CYS A 127 -5.74 -10.20 -7.43
C CYS A 127 -6.10 -11.36 -6.51
N GLN A 128 -6.15 -11.07 -5.22
CA GLN A 128 -6.56 -11.97 -4.16
C GLN A 128 -7.69 -11.31 -3.39
N PHE A 129 -8.72 -12.07 -3.07
CA PHE A 129 -9.89 -11.56 -2.37
C PHE A 129 -10.03 -12.19 -0.99
N HIS A 130 -10.62 -11.43 -0.07
CA HIS A 130 -11.15 -12.01 1.15
C HIS A 130 -12.22 -13.05 0.84
N GLN A 131 -12.36 -14.06 1.70
CA GLN A 131 -13.37 -15.13 1.59
C GLN A 131 -14.82 -14.64 1.49
N CYS A 132 -15.07 -13.38 1.88
CA CYS A 132 -16.41 -12.79 1.81
C CYS A 132 -16.86 -12.45 0.38
N VAL A 133 -15.95 -12.48 -0.59
CA VAL A 133 -16.20 -12.16 -1.99
C VAL A 133 -16.77 -13.35 -2.75
N LYS A 134 -17.87 -13.11 -3.47
CA LYS A 134 -18.54 -14.09 -4.32
C LYS A 134 -17.84 -14.17 -5.69
N LEU A 135 -16.83 -15.02 -5.81
CA LEU A 135 -15.99 -15.14 -7.03
C LEU A 135 -16.79 -15.43 -8.31
N GLY A 136 -17.82 -16.28 -8.25
CA GLY A 136 -18.62 -16.64 -9.43
C GLY A 136 -19.35 -15.47 -10.12
N LYS A 137 -19.51 -14.32 -9.44
CA LYS A 137 -20.04 -13.09 -10.06
C LYS A 137 -18.95 -12.16 -10.59
N PHE A 138 -17.72 -12.29 -10.11
CA PHE A 138 -16.60 -11.46 -10.56
C PHE A 138 -16.20 -11.80 -12.00
N ASP A 139 -16.30 -13.06 -12.43
CA ASP A 139 -15.87 -13.44 -13.79
C ASP A 139 -16.76 -12.84 -14.90
N SER A 140 -18.02 -12.53 -14.60
CA SER A 140 -18.98 -12.02 -15.58
C SER A 140 -18.86 -10.51 -15.77
N ASP A 141 -19.03 -9.74 -14.70
CA ASP A 141 -19.11 -8.28 -14.70
C ASP A 141 -18.01 -7.59 -13.87
N ARG A 142 -17.02 -8.35 -13.38
CA ARG A 142 -15.90 -7.93 -12.50
C ARG A 142 -16.32 -6.97 -11.38
N THR A 143 -17.57 -7.07 -10.95
CA THR A 143 -18.08 -6.36 -9.79
C THR A 143 -17.85 -7.22 -8.57
N ILE A 144 -17.11 -6.69 -7.60
CA ILE A 144 -16.77 -7.40 -6.39
C ILE A 144 -18.01 -7.36 -5.49
N SER A 145 -18.70 -8.50 -5.38
CA SER A 145 -19.92 -8.65 -4.58
C SER A 145 -19.61 -9.42 -3.29
N PHE A 146 -19.95 -8.88 -2.13
CA PHE A 146 -19.57 -9.47 -0.83
C PHE A 146 -20.48 -9.01 0.31
N ILE A 147 -20.46 -9.74 1.42
CA ILE A 147 -20.99 -9.28 2.71
C ILE A 147 -19.78 -8.95 3.60
N PRO A 148 -19.50 -7.68 3.94
CA PRO A 148 -18.28 -7.33 4.66
C PRO A 148 -18.27 -7.90 6.08
N PRO A 149 -17.15 -8.42 6.58
CA PRO A 149 -16.92 -8.52 8.03
C PRO A 149 -17.19 -7.19 8.74
N ASP A 150 -17.50 -7.26 10.03
CA ASP A 150 -17.68 -6.06 10.86
C ASP A 150 -16.32 -5.43 11.20
N GLY A 151 -16.23 -4.10 11.17
CA GLY A 151 -14.99 -3.41 11.49
C GLY A 151 -13.95 -3.42 10.35
N GLU A 152 -12.67 -3.51 10.71
CA GLU A 152 -11.55 -3.40 9.78
C GLU A 152 -11.13 -4.76 9.23
N PHE A 153 -11.06 -4.88 7.90
CA PHE A 153 -10.55 -6.05 7.23
C PHE A 153 -9.94 -5.69 5.87
N GLU A 154 -9.09 -6.57 5.36
CA GLU A 154 -8.56 -6.45 4.00
C GLU A 154 -9.54 -7.08 3.02
N LEU A 155 -10.09 -6.29 2.10
CA LEU A 155 -11.05 -6.78 1.10
C LEU A 155 -10.34 -7.50 -0.05
N MET A 156 -9.26 -6.91 -0.55
CA MET A 156 -8.49 -7.49 -1.64
C MET A 156 -7.04 -7.00 -1.68
N ARG A 157 -6.18 -7.81 -2.27
CA ARG A 157 -4.85 -7.43 -2.76
C ARG A 157 -4.83 -7.47 -4.27
N TYR A 158 -3.99 -6.65 -4.88
CA TYR A 158 -3.74 -6.69 -6.31
C TYR A 158 -2.29 -6.36 -6.63
N ARG A 159 -1.85 -6.78 -7.81
CA ARG A 159 -0.57 -6.41 -8.38
C ARG A 159 -0.76 -5.84 -9.77
N THR A 160 0.00 -4.80 -10.08
CA THR A 160 0.08 -4.21 -11.43
C THR A 160 1.53 -3.94 -11.77
N SER A 161 1.93 -4.26 -13.00
CA SER A 161 3.28 -3.96 -13.50
C SER A 161 3.29 -3.07 -14.75
N ASP A 162 2.12 -2.79 -15.34
CA ASP A 162 2.01 -1.95 -16.52
C ASP A 162 1.58 -0.50 -16.20
N ASN A 163 2.06 0.45 -17.00
CA ASN A 163 1.72 1.89 -16.94
C ASN A 163 1.84 2.54 -15.54
N ILE A 164 2.85 2.14 -14.76
CA ILE A 164 3.07 2.67 -13.40
C ILE A 164 3.52 4.13 -13.44
N ASN A 165 2.74 5.00 -12.80
CA ASN A 165 3.06 6.40 -12.60
C ASN A 165 4.01 6.57 -11.41
N LEU A 166 5.31 6.69 -11.68
CA LEU A 166 6.31 6.88 -10.63
C LEU A 166 6.16 8.27 -9.96
N PRO A 167 6.01 8.35 -8.64
CA PRO A 167 5.79 9.61 -7.92
C PRO A 167 7.05 10.48 -7.85
N PHE A 168 8.24 9.89 -7.99
CA PHE A 168 9.50 10.61 -7.94
C PHE A 168 10.43 10.19 -9.07
N LYS A 169 11.13 11.17 -9.65
CA LYS A 169 12.29 10.93 -10.52
C LYS A 169 13.54 11.35 -9.75
N VAL A 170 14.47 10.42 -9.60
CA VAL A 170 15.73 10.65 -8.90
C VAL A 170 16.85 10.59 -9.93
N HIS A 171 17.66 11.64 -10.00
CA HIS A 171 18.81 11.75 -10.87
C HIS A 171 20.07 11.85 -10.01
N PRO A 172 20.69 10.70 -9.66
CA PRO A 172 21.93 10.68 -8.91
C PRO A 172 23.12 10.85 -9.86
N VAL A 173 24.05 11.73 -9.49
CA VAL A 173 25.37 11.81 -10.11
C VAL A 173 26.40 11.68 -9.00
N VAL A 174 27.20 10.61 -9.06
CA VAL A 174 28.24 10.31 -8.07
C VAL A 174 29.58 10.15 -8.77
N THR A 175 30.46 11.11 -8.53
CA THR A 175 31.75 11.23 -9.22
C THR A 175 32.89 10.95 -8.24
N GLU A 176 33.77 10.01 -8.58
CA GLU A 176 35.01 9.77 -7.84
C GLU A 176 36.09 10.73 -8.34
N ILE A 177 36.65 11.54 -7.43
CA ILE A 177 37.73 12.48 -7.73
C ILE A 177 39.03 11.93 -7.17
N GLY A 178 39.88 11.44 -8.07
CA GLY A 178 41.14 10.81 -7.70
C GLY A 178 40.91 9.56 -6.84
N LYS A 179 41.55 9.51 -5.67
CA LYS A 179 41.47 8.36 -4.74
C LYS A 179 40.95 8.72 -3.35
N SER A 180 40.71 10.01 -3.11
CA SER A 180 40.50 10.55 -1.77
C SER A 180 39.15 11.23 -1.60
N LYS A 181 38.37 11.42 -2.67
CA LYS A 181 37.15 12.22 -2.63
C LYS A 181 36.06 11.65 -3.52
N ILE A 182 34.83 11.69 -3.05
CA ILE A 182 33.62 11.43 -3.83
C ILE A 182 32.68 12.61 -3.73
N GLU A 183 32.20 13.08 -4.86
CA GLU A 183 31.17 14.13 -4.94
C GLU A 183 29.82 13.50 -5.28
N TYR A 184 28.81 13.91 -4.53
CA TYR A 184 27.41 13.51 -4.70
C TYR A 184 26.62 14.73 -5.17
N ARG A 185 25.84 14.56 -6.22
CA ARG A 185 24.82 15.49 -6.66
C ARG A 185 23.55 14.71 -6.95
N ILE A 186 22.60 14.78 -6.02
CA ILE A 186 21.35 14.02 -6.09
C ILE A 186 20.20 15.00 -6.30
N VAL A 187 19.56 14.92 -7.46
CA VAL A 187 18.37 15.73 -7.78
C VAL A 187 17.14 14.85 -7.67
N VAL A 188 16.13 15.30 -6.93
CA VAL A 188 14.86 14.60 -6.75
C VAL A 188 13.75 15.51 -7.25
N LYS A 189 12.94 15.01 -8.17
CA LYS A 189 11.79 15.71 -8.75
C LYS A 189 10.50 14.96 -8.44
N ALA A 190 9.51 15.65 -7.88
CA ALA A 190 8.17 15.09 -7.68
C ALA A 190 7.38 15.10 -9.00
N ASN A 191 6.81 13.95 -9.37
CA ASN A 191 6.05 13.75 -10.60
C ASN A 191 4.56 13.50 -10.32
N PHE A 192 3.99 14.24 -9.37
CA PHE A 192 2.56 14.24 -9.06
C PHE A 192 2.05 15.68 -8.95
N SER A 193 0.73 15.87 -8.91
CA SER A 193 0.07 17.18 -8.93
C SER A 193 0.60 18.12 -7.85
N SER A 194 0.79 19.39 -8.20
CA SER A 194 1.18 20.46 -7.27
C SER A 194 0.14 20.76 -6.19
N LYS A 195 -1.04 20.15 -6.23
CA LYS A 195 -2.04 20.20 -5.13
C LYS A 195 -1.75 19.19 -4.02
N LEU A 196 -0.93 18.19 -4.29
CA LEU A 196 -0.56 17.14 -3.36
C LEU A 196 0.85 17.37 -2.82
N TYR A 197 1.17 16.69 -1.73
CA TYR A 197 2.51 16.65 -1.16
C TYR A 197 2.80 15.24 -0.65
N ALA A 198 4.07 14.86 -0.69
CA ALA A 198 4.56 13.67 -0.02
C ALA A 198 5.01 14.02 1.39
N ASN A 199 4.79 13.10 2.32
CA ASN A 199 5.22 13.16 3.71
C ASN A 199 6.41 12.26 3.94
N ASN A 200 7.25 12.66 4.91
CA ASN A 200 8.34 11.85 5.44
C ASN A 200 9.21 11.23 4.33
N VAL A 201 9.60 12.06 3.36
CA VAL A 201 10.49 11.62 2.29
C VAL A 201 11.88 11.45 2.86
N VAL A 202 12.45 10.26 2.75
CA VAL A 202 13.80 9.94 3.25
C VAL A 202 14.59 9.27 2.14
N LEU A 203 15.73 9.84 1.78
CA LEU A 203 16.70 9.19 0.91
C LEU A 203 17.85 8.67 1.76
N ASN A 204 18.24 7.42 1.53
CA ASN A 204 19.44 6.81 2.09
C ASN A 204 20.46 6.64 0.97
N ILE A 205 21.51 7.45 0.98
CA ILE A 205 22.52 7.53 -0.08
C ILE A 205 23.80 6.87 0.44
N PRO A 206 24.17 5.67 -0.05
CA PRO A 206 25.32 4.95 0.43
C PRO A 206 26.63 5.68 0.14
N THR A 207 27.58 5.56 1.06
CA THR A 207 28.98 6.02 0.92
C THR A 207 29.92 4.82 0.98
N PRO A 208 31.16 4.92 0.48
CA PRO A 208 32.16 3.86 0.67
C PRO A 208 32.44 3.56 2.14
N LEU A 209 32.93 2.35 2.41
CA LEU A 209 33.28 1.92 3.78
C LEU A 209 34.48 2.68 4.37
N ASN A 210 35.40 3.19 3.54
CA ASN A 210 36.53 4.03 3.97
C ASN A 210 36.19 5.53 4.04
N THR A 211 34.92 5.89 4.16
CA THR A 211 34.53 7.29 4.31
C THR A 211 34.97 7.82 5.68
N ALA A 212 35.94 8.74 5.69
CA ALA A 212 36.44 9.38 6.91
C ALA A 212 35.47 10.45 7.43
N GLY A 213 34.81 11.17 6.51
CA GLY A 213 33.86 12.22 6.84
C GLY A 213 33.14 12.71 5.60
N VAL A 214 31.97 13.31 5.81
CA VAL A 214 31.13 13.83 4.73
C VAL A 214 30.64 15.22 5.09
N THR A 215 30.78 16.15 4.15
CA THR A 215 30.07 17.42 4.17
C THR A 215 28.89 17.32 3.21
N CYS A 216 27.71 17.74 3.62
CA CYS A 216 26.53 17.70 2.77
C CYS A 216 25.67 18.95 2.96
N SER A 217 25.10 19.44 1.85
CA SER A 217 24.17 20.55 1.81
C SER A 217 22.94 20.13 1.00
N ALA A 218 21.76 20.56 1.43
CA ALA A 218 20.52 20.27 0.73
C ALA A 218 19.71 21.56 0.57
N SER A 219 19.06 21.70 -0.58
CA SER A 219 18.19 22.86 -0.86
C SER A 219 16.97 22.91 0.05
N THR A 220 16.57 21.77 0.62
CA THR A 220 15.50 21.66 1.62
C THR A 220 15.72 20.43 2.50
N GLY A 221 15.00 20.36 3.61
CA GLY A 221 15.10 19.26 4.56
C GLY A 221 16.43 19.24 5.30
N LYS A 222 16.76 18.10 5.90
CA LYS A 222 18.00 17.91 6.67
C LYS A 222 18.76 16.72 6.11
N ALA A 223 19.99 16.96 5.67
CA ALA A 223 20.93 15.93 5.26
C ALA A 223 21.96 15.71 6.36
N LYS A 224 22.22 14.45 6.71
CA LYS A 224 23.22 14.10 7.74
C LYS A 224 23.92 12.80 7.34
N TYR A 225 25.24 12.79 7.49
CA TYR A 225 26.02 11.56 7.41
C TYR A 225 25.85 10.72 8.67
N VAL A 226 25.58 9.43 8.49
CA VAL A 226 25.43 8.42 9.53
C VAL A 226 26.57 7.40 9.35
N PRO A 227 27.68 7.53 10.10
CA PRO A 227 28.85 6.66 9.93
C PRO A 227 28.56 5.18 10.16
N GLY A 228 27.66 4.86 11.10
CA GLY A 228 27.29 3.48 11.43
C GLY A 228 26.60 2.73 10.28
N ASP A 229 25.93 3.46 9.39
CA ASP A 229 25.23 2.91 8.23
C ASP A 229 26.01 3.14 6.92
N ASN A 230 27.18 3.80 6.99
CA ASN A 230 27.96 4.28 5.85
C ASN A 230 27.07 4.98 4.80
N SER A 231 26.25 5.93 5.25
CA SER A 231 25.30 6.60 4.35
C SER A 231 25.00 8.04 4.73
N ILE A 232 24.59 8.82 3.73
CA ILE A 232 24.00 10.14 3.90
C ILE A 232 22.48 9.94 3.93
N VAL A 233 21.86 10.33 5.04
CA VAL A 233 20.42 10.29 5.21
C VAL A 233 19.86 11.69 4.99
N TRP A 234 19.04 11.85 3.95
CA TRP A 234 18.36 13.09 3.61
C TRP A 234 16.88 13.01 3.90
N LYS A 235 16.43 13.75 4.92
CA LYS A 235 15.03 13.77 5.38
C LYS A 235 14.35 15.06 4.96
N ILE A 236 13.25 14.94 4.22
CA ILE A 236 12.38 16.03 3.78
C ILE A 236 10.98 15.75 4.36
N PRO A 237 10.57 16.44 5.44
CA PRO A 237 9.28 16.19 6.09
C PRO A 237 8.08 16.35 5.15
N ARG A 238 8.17 17.33 4.24
CA ARG A 238 7.13 17.64 3.26
C ARG A 238 7.75 17.97 1.91
N PHE A 239 7.35 17.23 0.87
CA PHE A 239 7.82 17.41 -0.51
C PHE A 239 6.64 17.78 -1.41
N GLN A 240 6.64 19.00 -1.97
CA GLN A 240 5.54 19.50 -2.78
C GLN A 240 5.49 18.82 -4.16
N GLY A 241 4.29 18.56 -4.70
CA GLY A 241 4.16 18.05 -6.07
C GLY A 241 4.69 19.03 -7.10
N GLN A 242 5.27 18.52 -8.19
CA GLN A 242 5.95 19.29 -9.24
C GLN A 242 7.16 20.12 -8.78
N SER A 243 7.58 20.05 -7.52
CA SER A 243 8.83 20.69 -7.08
C SER A 243 10.04 19.79 -7.34
N GLU A 244 11.21 20.41 -7.32
CA GLU A 244 12.50 19.73 -7.44
C GLU A 244 13.43 20.23 -6.34
N PHE A 245 14.16 19.31 -5.72
CA PHE A 245 15.13 19.61 -4.68
C PHE A 245 16.43 18.87 -4.95
N MET A 246 17.53 19.43 -4.45
CA MET A 246 18.87 18.91 -4.69
C MET A 246 19.63 18.76 -3.38
N LEU A 247 20.40 17.68 -3.29
CA LEU A 247 21.45 17.47 -2.31
C LEU A 247 22.80 17.46 -3.01
N THR A 248 23.75 18.21 -2.46
CA THR A 248 25.17 18.11 -2.79
C THR A 248 25.94 17.56 -1.58
N GLY A 249 26.95 16.75 -1.83
CA GLY A 249 27.77 16.21 -0.77
C GLY A 249 29.16 15.87 -1.24
N GLU A 250 30.10 15.88 -0.30
CA GLU A 250 31.49 15.54 -0.52
C GLU A 250 31.94 14.59 0.59
N ALA A 251 32.32 13.37 0.20
CA ALA A 251 32.88 12.38 1.11
C ALA A 251 34.40 12.32 0.93
N ASN A 252 35.12 12.48 2.03
CA ASN A 252 36.56 12.27 2.10
C ASN A 252 36.84 10.81 2.42
N LEU A 253 37.71 10.17 1.63
CA LEU A 253 38.09 8.78 1.75
C LEU A 253 39.46 8.64 2.39
N THR A 254 39.61 7.64 3.25
CA THR A 254 40.93 7.23 3.75
C THR A 254 41.61 6.29 2.76
N ALA A 255 42.94 6.34 2.72
CA ALA A 255 43.73 5.43 1.91
C ALA A 255 43.54 3.98 2.40
N MET A 256 43.28 3.06 1.48
CA MET A 256 43.21 1.62 1.75
C MET A 256 44.47 0.91 1.27
N THR A 257 44.97 -0.06 2.05
CA THR A 257 46.06 -0.96 1.66
C THR A 257 45.64 -1.95 0.57
N HIS A 258 44.37 -2.37 0.55
CA HIS A 258 43.79 -3.23 -0.47
C HIS A 258 42.80 -2.45 -1.34
N LYS A 259 43.02 -2.42 -2.66
CA LYS A 259 42.11 -1.79 -3.63
C LYS A 259 40.92 -2.72 -3.91
N LYS A 260 39.85 -2.59 -3.12
CA LYS A 260 38.55 -3.18 -3.48
C LYS A 260 37.70 -2.10 -4.15
N ALA A 261 37.21 -2.37 -5.36
CA ALA A 261 36.26 -1.49 -6.02
C ALA A 261 35.02 -1.34 -5.14
N TRP A 262 34.53 -0.10 -4.98
CA TRP A 262 33.32 0.16 -4.23
C TRP A 262 32.13 -0.49 -4.94
N SER A 263 31.33 -1.27 -4.21
CA SER A 263 30.20 -2.02 -4.76
C SER A 263 29.02 -1.16 -5.18
N ARG A 264 29.03 0.15 -4.88
CA ARG A 264 27.97 1.14 -5.15
C ARG A 264 26.57 0.59 -4.85
N PRO A 265 26.24 0.32 -3.57
CA PRO A 265 24.89 -0.08 -3.20
C PRO A 265 23.89 0.99 -3.69
N PRO A 266 22.67 0.59 -4.13
CA PRO A 266 21.70 1.54 -4.64
C PRO A 266 21.23 2.51 -3.55
N ILE A 267 20.86 3.73 -3.95
CA ILE A 267 20.13 4.67 -3.11
C ILE A 267 18.74 4.09 -2.85
N SER A 268 18.30 4.09 -1.60
CA SER A 268 16.91 3.75 -1.26
C SER A 268 16.12 5.00 -0.91
N MET A 269 14.82 4.99 -1.20
CA MET A 269 13.94 6.11 -0.94
C MET A 269 12.64 5.65 -0.28
N ASP A 270 12.33 6.22 0.88
CA ASP A 270 11.04 6.06 1.56
C ASP A 270 10.20 7.33 1.39
N PHE A 271 8.89 7.17 1.22
CA PHE A 271 7.95 8.28 1.10
C PHE A 271 6.50 7.81 1.32
N GLN A 272 5.61 8.78 1.52
CA GLN A 272 4.17 8.56 1.53
C GLN A 272 3.44 9.72 0.83
N VAL A 273 2.65 9.44 -0.20
CA VAL A 273 1.81 10.41 -0.92
C VAL A 273 0.34 10.09 -0.66
N LEU A 274 -0.40 11.03 -0.08
CA LEU A 274 -1.84 10.89 0.14
C LEU A 274 -2.62 11.33 -1.10
N MET A 275 -3.79 10.72 -1.29
CA MET A 275 -4.72 10.99 -2.40
C MET A 275 -4.07 10.80 -3.78
N PHE A 276 -3.17 9.83 -3.89
CA PHE A 276 -2.46 9.46 -5.12
C PHE A 276 -2.38 7.93 -5.26
N THR A 277 -2.50 7.44 -6.49
CA THR A 277 -2.24 6.05 -6.89
C THR A 277 -1.21 6.03 -8.02
N SER A 278 -0.22 5.15 -7.90
CA SER A 278 0.79 4.92 -8.93
C SER A 278 0.25 4.00 -10.03
N SER A 279 -0.63 3.05 -9.72
CA SER A 279 -1.28 2.22 -10.74
C SER A 279 -2.32 2.96 -11.57
N GLY A 280 -2.84 4.09 -11.07
CA GLY A 280 -4.03 4.75 -11.62
C GLY A 280 -5.36 4.13 -11.18
N LEU A 281 -5.35 3.23 -10.18
CA LEU A 281 -6.55 2.56 -9.71
C LEU A 281 -7.51 3.57 -9.06
N LEU A 282 -8.78 3.46 -9.43
CA LEU A 282 -9.85 4.33 -9.00
C LEU A 282 -11.07 3.51 -8.63
N VAL A 283 -11.61 3.80 -7.45
CA VAL A 283 -12.90 3.30 -7.01
C VAL A 283 -13.99 4.03 -7.78
N ARG A 284 -14.74 3.31 -8.61
CA ARG A 284 -15.87 3.86 -9.38
C ARG A 284 -17.13 3.97 -8.53
N PHE A 285 -17.40 2.93 -7.74
CA PHE A 285 -18.56 2.92 -6.85
C PHE A 285 -18.39 1.92 -5.71
N LEU A 286 -19.07 2.21 -4.61
CA LEU A 286 -19.43 1.25 -3.57
C LEU A 286 -20.95 1.35 -3.37
N LYS A 287 -21.68 0.26 -3.61
CA LYS A 287 -23.11 0.15 -3.34
C LYS A 287 -23.32 -0.76 -2.14
N VAL A 288 -24.28 -0.41 -1.29
CA VAL A 288 -24.59 -1.13 -0.04
C VAL A 288 -26.10 -1.39 -0.08
N PHE A 289 -26.49 -2.65 0.05
CA PHE A 289 -27.87 -3.11 0.00
C PHE A 289 -28.19 -3.84 1.30
N GLU A 290 -29.22 -3.39 2.02
CA GLU A 290 -29.71 -4.05 3.24
C GLU A 290 -31.24 -4.03 3.24
N LYS A 291 -31.88 -5.05 3.82
CA LYS A 291 -33.34 -5.21 3.87
C LYS A 291 -34.04 -4.05 4.56
N SER A 292 -33.41 -3.46 5.57
CA SER A 292 -33.91 -2.28 6.27
C SER A 292 -33.78 -0.97 5.46
N ASN A 293 -33.12 -1.03 4.30
CA ASN A 293 -32.97 0.06 3.34
C ASN A 293 -32.44 1.38 3.97
N TYR A 294 -31.53 1.28 4.93
CA TYR A 294 -30.91 2.44 5.54
C TYR A 294 -30.00 3.18 4.56
N ASN A 295 -29.76 4.47 4.84
CA ASN A 295 -28.73 5.24 4.16
C ASN A 295 -27.34 4.96 4.75
N SER A 296 -26.34 4.87 3.88
CA SER A 296 -24.93 4.67 4.26
C SER A 296 -24.03 5.77 3.71
N VAL A 297 -23.11 6.25 4.53
CA VAL A 297 -22.07 7.20 4.13
C VAL A 297 -20.81 6.43 3.72
N LYS A 298 -20.14 6.88 2.66
CA LYS A 298 -19.03 6.13 2.04
C LYS A 298 -17.85 7.06 1.85
N TRP A 299 -16.69 6.64 2.33
CA TRP A 299 -15.45 7.39 2.23
C TRP A 299 -14.43 6.56 1.46
N VAL A 300 -13.65 7.24 0.63
CA VAL A 300 -12.53 6.64 -0.08
C VAL A 300 -11.30 7.50 0.13
N ARG A 301 -10.18 6.87 0.45
CA ARG A 301 -8.87 7.50 0.55
C ARG A 301 -7.88 6.68 -0.24
N TYR A 302 -6.96 7.38 -0.90
CA TYR A 302 -5.85 6.77 -1.60
C TYR A 302 -4.54 7.11 -0.90
N MET A 303 -3.59 6.17 -0.93
CA MET A 303 -2.28 6.35 -0.36
C MET A 303 -1.27 5.54 -1.16
N THR A 304 -0.21 6.19 -1.61
CA THR A 304 0.95 5.52 -2.20
C THR A 304 2.12 5.66 -1.24
N LYS A 305 2.84 4.57 -0.99
CA LYS A 305 4.07 4.56 -0.21
C LYS A 305 5.19 3.85 -0.98
N ALA A 306 6.43 4.06 -0.55
CA ALA A 306 7.54 3.26 -1.03
C ALA A 306 7.37 1.79 -0.61
N GLY A 307 7.56 0.89 -1.57
CA GLY A 307 7.91 -0.51 -1.31
C GLY A 307 9.43 -0.64 -1.36
N ASN A 308 9.94 -1.53 -2.21
CA ASN A 308 11.37 -1.58 -2.49
C ASN A 308 11.74 -0.57 -3.59
N TYR A 309 12.08 0.66 -3.20
CA TYR A 309 12.37 1.77 -4.12
C TYR A 309 13.87 2.07 -4.18
N GLN A 310 14.55 1.53 -5.18
CA GLN A 310 16.01 1.50 -5.31
C GLN A 310 16.50 2.16 -6.60
N ILE A 311 17.56 2.96 -6.49
CA ILE A 311 18.19 3.69 -7.59
C ILE A 311 19.67 3.39 -7.64
N ARG A 312 20.13 2.69 -8.68
CA ARG A 312 21.56 2.43 -8.93
C ARG A 312 22.23 3.69 -9.50
N PHE A 313 23.53 3.82 -9.29
CA PHE A 313 24.38 4.94 -9.71
C PHE A 313 25.85 4.51 -9.82
#